data_AF-S4RHG4-F1
#
_entry.id   AF-S4RHG4-F1
#
_cell.length_a   1.000
_cell.length_b   1.000
_cell.length_c   1.000
_cell.angle_alpha   90.00
_cell.angle_beta   90.00
_cell.angle_gamma   90.00
#
_symmetry.space_group_name_H-M   'P 1'
#
loop_
_entity.id
_entity.type
_entity.pdbx_description
1 polymer ?
#
loop_
_entity_poly.entity_id
_entity_poly.type
_entity_poly.pdbx_seq_one_letter_code
_entity_poly.pdbx_strand_id
1 'polypeptide(L)'
;LSAAPDDVLLEILSWVPEADLSRHCRAVCSAWLRLVDSGALWKLKCRREGKWSDASCCRMPLPPAFDWRAFYLKGPFSRNLLQNPCATNQFDGWHITSNGGDHWNVEDVMVPLPEPHAHITKSFVSSYNWCGKEQVVSLLAEGLWVELLDEHQPHITVSDWWV
;
A
#
# COMPACT_ATOMS: atom_id res chain seq x y z
N LEU A 1 16.56 -25.69 17.41
CA LEU A 1 15.40 -24.99 16.79
C LEU A 1 14.57 -25.90 15.87
N SER A 2 15.14 -26.92 15.22
CA SER A 2 14.39 -27.86 14.35
C SER A 2 13.38 -28.77 15.07
N ALA A 3 13.38 -28.80 16.40
CA ALA A 3 12.45 -29.58 17.23
C ALA A 3 11.43 -28.70 17.99
N ALA A 4 11.42 -27.38 17.75
CA ALA A 4 10.44 -26.49 18.38
C ALA A 4 9.05 -26.69 17.75
N PRO A 5 7.97 -26.58 18.53
CA PRO A 5 6.61 -26.58 18.02
C PRO A 5 6.35 -25.48 16.97
N ASP A 6 5.41 -25.73 16.05
CA ASP A 6 5.06 -24.81 14.96
C ASP A 6 4.63 -23.42 15.45
N ASP A 7 3.88 -23.34 16.54
CA ASP A 7 3.42 -22.09 17.15
C ASP A 7 4.58 -21.23 17.65
N VAL A 8 5.59 -21.85 18.28
CA VAL A 8 6.81 -21.16 18.71
C VAL A 8 7.61 -20.67 17.50
N LEU A 9 7.70 -21.47 16.44
CA LEU A 9 8.37 -21.07 15.20
C LEU A 9 7.65 -19.92 14.50
N LEU A 10 6.32 -19.94 14.44
CA LEU A 10 5.51 -18.83 13.89
C LEU A 10 5.76 -17.53 14.66
N GLU A 11 5.80 -17.60 15.99
CA GLU A 11 6.09 -16.45 16.84
C GLU A 11 7.48 -15.87 16.57
N ILE A 12 8.51 -16.71 16.45
CA ILE A 12 9.88 -16.29 16.11
C ILE A 12 9.91 -15.68 14.70
N LEU A 13 9.38 -16.39 13.70
CA LEU A 13 9.40 -15.97 12.30
C LEU A 13 8.63 -14.66 12.08
N SER A 14 7.60 -14.37 12.88
CA SER A 14 6.84 -13.12 12.73
C SER A 14 7.64 -11.86 13.05
N TRP A 15 8.76 -11.96 13.79
CA TRP A 15 9.71 -10.86 14.01
C TRP A 15 10.69 -10.64 12.85
N VAL A 16 10.78 -11.57 11.91
CA VAL A 16 11.74 -11.49 10.80
C VAL A 16 11.18 -10.59 9.68
N PRO A 17 11.99 -9.71 9.06
CA PRO A 17 11.58 -8.93 7.90
C PRO A 17 11.09 -9.80 6.74
N GLU A 18 10.13 -9.31 5.95
CA GLU A 18 9.51 -10.07 4.86
C GLU A 18 10.50 -10.47 3.76
N ALA A 19 11.50 -9.62 3.52
CA ALA A 19 12.58 -9.90 2.58
C ALA A 19 13.39 -11.13 3.01
N ASP A 20 13.73 -11.24 4.30
CA ASP A 20 14.49 -12.35 4.86
C ASP A 20 13.65 -13.62 4.98
N LEU A 21 12.37 -13.49 5.33
CA LEU A 21 11.43 -14.60 5.31
C LEU A 21 11.39 -15.24 3.92
N SER A 22 11.28 -14.41 2.89
CA SER A 22 11.15 -14.85 1.50
C SER A 22 12.44 -15.43 0.92
N ARG A 23 13.60 -14.85 1.25
CA ARG A 23 14.90 -15.19 0.65
C ARG A 23 15.69 -16.24 1.43
N HIS A 24 15.66 -16.16 2.75
CA HIS A 24 16.54 -16.94 3.62
C HIS A 24 15.77 -18.01 4.39
N CYS A 25 14.65 -17.66 5.05
CA CYS A 25 13.94 -18.59 5.94
C CYS A 25 13.31 -19.76 5.18
N ARG A 26 12.78 -19.54 3.97
CA ARG A 26 12.21 -20.61 3.11
C ARG A 26 13.23 -21.70 2.75
N ALA A 27 14.51 -21.36 2.68
CA ALA A 27 15.57 -22.28 2.28
C ALA A 27 16.15 -23.11 3.44
N VAL A 28 15.75 -22.83 4.70
CA VAL A 28 16.30 -23.50 5.88
C VAL A 28 15.89 -24.97 5.94
N CYS A 29 14.59 -25.26 5.86
CA CYS A 29 14.05 -26.62 5.79
C CYS A 29 12.57 -26.61 5.33
N SER A 30 12.02 -27.78 5.03
CA SER A 30 10.62 -27.94 4.59
C SER A 30 9.59 -27.44 5.60
N ALA A 31 9.87 -27.58 6.91
CA ALA A 31 9.00 -27.06 7.95
C ALA A 31 8.94 -25.53 7.90
N TRP A 32 10.08 -24.87 7.75
CA TRP A 32 10.15 -23.40 7.64
C TRP A 32 9.48 -22.91 6.36
N LEU A 33 9.74 -23.57 5.23
CA LEU A 33 9.04 -23.27 3.97
C LEU A 33 7.52 -23.28 4.15
N ARG A 34 6.97 -24.35 4.74
CA ARG A 34 5.53 -24.47 5.00
C ARG A 34 5.01 -23.34 5.91
N LEU A 35 5.73 -22.99 6.97
CA LEU A 35 5.32 -21.93 7.89
C LEU A 35 5.40 -20.54 7.24
N VAL A 36 6.45 -20.25 6.45
CA VAL A 36 6.58 -18.99 5.72
C VAL A 36 5.50 -18.83 4.66
N ASP A 37 5.11 -19.90 3.99
CA ASP A 37 4.04 -19.86 2.99
C ASP A 37 2.63 -19.97 3.61
N SER A 38 2.52 -20.12 4.94
CA SER A 38 1.24 -20.21 5.64
C SER A 38 0.60 -18.84 5.90
N GLY A 39 -0.72 -18.73 5.72
CA GLY A 39 -1.47 -17.52 6.07
C GLY A 39 -1.40 -17.16 7.56
N ALA A 40 -1.17 -18.14 8.45
CA ALA A 40 -1.04 -17.94 9.88
C ALA A 40 0.12 -17.00 10.25
N LEU A 41 1.28 -17.17 9.60
CA LEU A 41 2.43 -16.30 9.82
C LEU A 41 2.11 -14.85 9.44
N TRP A 42 1.55 -14.64 8.25
CA TRP A 42 1.28 -13.31 7.74
C TRP A 42 0.15 -12.62 8.51
N LYS A 43 -0.87 -13.37 8.96
CA LYS A 43 -1.87 -12.87 9.89
C LYS A 43 -1.25 -12.40 11.21
N LEU A 44 -0.33 -13.18 11.77
CA LEU A 44 0.39 -12.83 13.00
C LEU A 44 1.23 -11.56 12.82
N LYS A 45 1.96 -11.45 11.70
CA LYS A 45 2.71 -10.24 11.34
C LYS A 45 1.81 -9.02 11.19
N CYS A 46 0.66 -9.15 10.50
CA CYS A 46 -0.30 -8.05 10.36
C CYS A 46 -0.78 -7.52 11.71
N ARG A 47 -1.11 -8.42 12.66
CA ARG A 47 -1.52 -8.05 14.01
C ARG A 47 -0.39 -7.34 14.77
N ARG A 48 0.83 -7.89 14.70
CA ARG A 48 1.99 -7.36 15.42
C ARG A 48 2.38 -5.96 14.96
N GLU A 49 2.31 -5.71 13.66
CA GLU A 49 2.69 -4.42 13.07
C GLU A 49 1.54 -3.42 13.00
N GLY A 50 0.37 -3.74 13.56
CA GLY A 50 -0.81 -2.87 13.51
C GLY A 50 -1.42 -2.69 12.12
N LYS A 51 -0.95 -3.44 11.10
CA LYS A 51 -1.53 -3.48 9.75
C LYS A 51 -2.91 -4.14 9.72
N TRP A 52 -3.22 -4.92 10.76
CA TRP A 52 -4.54 -5.48 11.01
C TRP A 52 -4.87 -5.35 12.49
N SER A 53 -6.04 -4.78 12.78
CA SER A 53 -6.60 -4.77 14.13
C SER A 53 -7.85 -5.63 14.15
N ASP A 54 -7.87 -6.60 15.07
CA ASP A 54 -9.05 -7.42 15.33
C ASP A 54 -10.23 -6.54 15.80
N ALA A 55 -9.98 -5.44 16.50
CA ALA A 55 -11.05 -4.56 16.98
C ALA A 55 -11.80 -3.83 15.84
N SER A 56 -11.11 -3.49 14.75
CA SER A 56 -11.66 -2.75 13.61
C SER A 56 -12.25 -3.68 12.56
N CYS A 57 -11.57 -4.80 12.28
CA CYS A 57 -11.87 -5.65 11.13
C CYS A 57 -12.52 -7.00 11.48
N CYS A 58 -12.57 -7.42 12.76
CA CYS A 58 -13.22 -8.70 13.13
C CYS A 58 -14.72 -8.77 12.88
N ARG A 59 -15.36 -7.65 12.55
CA ARG A 59 -16.77 -7.66 12.14
C ARG A 59 -16.96 -7.97 10.66
N MET A 60 -15.91 -7.96 9.86
CA MET A 60 -16.00 -8.17 8.43
C MET A 60 -15.75 -9.62 8.06
N PRO A 61 -16.65 -10.25 7.28
CA PRO A 61 -16.34 -11.53 6.67
C PRO A 61 -15.12 -11.34 5.76
N LEU A 62 -14.12 -12.18 6.00
CA LEU A 62 -12.99 -12.33 5.09
C LEU A 62 -13.42 -13.27 3.95
N PRO A 63 -12.93 -13.03 2.73
CA PRO A 63 -13.09 -13.98 1.64
C PRO A 63 -12.62 -15.39 2.04
N PRO A 64 -13.28 -16.48 1.59
CA PRO A 64 -12.92 -17.85 1.95
C PRO A 64 -11.46 -18.24 1.69
N ALA A 65 -10.82 -17.60 0.71
CA ALA A 65 -9.42 -17.78 0.34
C ALA A 65 -8.59 -16.51 0.56
N PHE A 66 -8.80 -15.81 1.68
CA PHE A 66 -8.09 -14.56 1.97
C PHE A 66 -6.58 -14.78 2.07
N ASP A 67 -5.83 -14.12 1.17
CA ASP A 67 -4.38 -14.17 1.12
C ASP A 67 -3.77 -13.14 2.09
N TRP A 68 -3.48 -13.61 3.31
CA TRP A 68 -2.81 -12.80 4.33
C TRP A 68 -1.43 -12.28 3.91
N ARG A 69 -0.71 -13.03 3.07
CA ARG A 69 0.62 -12.60 2.60
C ARG A 69 0.47 -11.43 1.65
N ALA A 70 -0.42 -11.54 0.66
CA ALA A 70 -0.70 -10.45 -0.26
C ALA A 70 -1.20 -9.21 0.49
N PHE A 71 -2.13 -9.37 1.44
CA PHE A 71 -2.62 -8.27 2.27
C PHE A 71 -1.49 -7.57 3.04
N TYR A 72 -0.63 -8.34 3.72
CA TYR A 72 0.50 -7.80 4.48
C TYR A 72 1.46 -6.98 3.61
N LEU A 73 1.77 -7.50 2.42
CA LEU A 73 2.71 -6.87 1.48
C LEU A 73 2.13 -5.61 0.84
N LYS A 74 0.83 -5.63 0.49
CA LYS A 74 0.18 -4.47 -0.13
C LYS A 74 -0.13 -3.35 0.87
N GLY A 75 -0.37 -3.68 2.13
CA GLY A 75 -0.72 -2.70 3.17
C GLY A 75 -1.78 -1.70 2.69
N PRO A 76 -3.02 -2.14 2.40
CA PRO A 76 -4.02 -1.32 1.70
C PRO A 76 -4.51 -0.09 2.47
N PHE A 77 -4.29 -0.05 3.79
CA PHE A 77 -4.82 0.99 4.66
C PHE A 77 -3.79 2.08 4.96
N SER A 78 -4.29 3.30 5.22
CA SER A 78 -3.52 4.44 5.75
C SER A 78 -2.29 4.82 4.91
N ARG A 79 -2.37 4.69 3.58
CA ARG A 79 -1.35 5.18 2.65
C ARG A 79 -1.97 5.87 1.45
N ASN A 80 -1.18 6.68 0.74
CA ASN A 80 -1.59 7.23 -0.54
C ASN A 80 -1.62 6.11 -1.59
N LEU A 81 -2.73 5.99 -2.31
CA LEU A 81 -2.92 5.02 -3.40
C LEU A 81 -2.63 5.62 -4.78
N LEU A 82 -2.47 6.95 -4.88
CA LEU A 82 -2.06 7.61 -6.11
C LEU A 82 -0.55 7.42 -6.34
N GLN A 83 -0.19 7.12 -7.58
CA GLN A 83 1.19 7.10 -8.01
C GLN A 83 1.66 8.53 -8.29
N ASN A 84 2.92 8.81 -7.98
CA ASN A 84 3.59 10.06 -8.32
C ASN A 84 2.74 11.33 -8.03
N PRO A 85 2.23 11.51 -6.80
CA PRO A 85 1.35 12.64 -6.47
C PRO A 85 2.07 14.00 -6.53
N CYS A 86 3.41 14.02 -6.43
CA CYS A 86 4.23 15.23 -6.28
C CYS A 86 5.11 15.52 -7.52
N ALA A 87 4.77 14.97 -8.69
CA ALA A 87 5.50 15.18 -9.95
C ALA A 87 7.01 14.86 -9.91
N THR A 88 7.46 14.06 -8.94
CA THR A 88 8.88 13.68 -8.80
C THR A 88 9.38 12.93 -10.03
N ASN A 89 8.49 12.12 -10.63
CA ASN A 89 8.74 11.34 -11.84
C ASN A 89 7.92 11.86 -13.03
N GLN A 90 7.96 13.18 -13.28
CA GLN A 90 7.19 13.80 -14.36
C GLN A 90 5.71 13.40 -14.30
N PHE A 91 5.15 12.85 -15.38
CA PHE A 91 3.76 12.37 -15.46
C PHE A 91 3.62 10.86 -15.29
N ASP A 92 4.65 10.15 -14.83
CA ASP A 92 4.57 8.70 -14.59
C ASP A 92 3.35 8.38 -13.70
N GLY A 93 2.55 7.40 -14.12
CA GLY A 93 1.33 7.00 -13.42
C GLY A 93 0.09 7.86 -13.74
N TRP A 94 0.23 9.05 -14.34
CA TRP A 94 -0.89 9.91 -14.71
C TRP A 94 -1.28 9.78 -16.19
N HIS A 95 -2.57 9.65 -16.46
CA HIS A 95 -3.11 9.73 -17.82
C HIS A 95 -3.52 11.18 -18.13
N ILE A 96 -2.90 11.81 -19.12
CA ILE A 96 -3.27 13.18 -19.54
C ILE A 96 -4.52 13.11 -20.42
N THR A 97 -5.63 13.63 -19.92
CA THR A 97 -6.92 13.65 -20.62
C THR A 97 -7.09 14.89 -21.50
N SER A 98 -6.40 15.98 -21.15
CA SER A 98 -6.40 17.22 -21.92
C SER A 98 -5.13 18.00 -21.66
N ASN A 99 -4.63 18.68 -22.70
CA ASN A 99 -3.29 19.25 -22.68
C ASN A 99 -3.26 20.58 -23.44
N GLY A 100 -4.12 21.52 -23.04
CA GLY A 100 -4.28 22.80 -23.74
C GLY A 100 -3.08 23.73 -23.62
N GLY A 101 -3.01 24.70 -24.52
CA GLY A 101 -2.01 25.76 -24.50
C GLY A 101 -0.61 25.19 -24.71
N ASP A 102 0.34 25.62 -23.88
CA ASP A 102 1.71 25.10 -23.88
C ASP A 102 1.86 23.80 -23.07
N HIS A 103 0.74 23.08 -22.88
CA HIS A 103 0.66 21.78 -22.21
C HIS A 103 0.87 21.81 -20.70
N TRP A 104 0.62 20.68 -20.04
CA TRP A 104 1.08 20.41 -18.70
C TRP A 104 2.61 20.44 -18.66
N ASN A 105 3.15 21.07 -17.63
CA ASN A 105 4.57 21.03 -17.32
C ASN A 105 4.79 20.60 -15.86
N VAL A 106 6.03 20.30 -15.52
CA VAL A 106 6.47 20.07 -14.14
C VAL A 106 7.53 21.09 -13.79
N GLU A 107 7.30 21.81 -12.69
CA GLU A 107 8.19 22.85 -12.21
C GLU A 107 8.54 22.64 -10.74
N ASP A 108 9.69 23.20 -10.34
CA ASP A 108 10.07 23.24 -8.94
C ASP A 108 9.14 24.17 -8.17
N VAL A 109 8.80 23.80 -6.94
CA VAL A 109 7.95 24.64 -6.09
C VAL A 109 8.69 25.94 -5.78
N MET A 110 8.09 27.08 -6.14
CA MET A 110 8.73 28.40 -6.00
C MET A 110 9.06 28.76 -4.54
N VAL A 111 8.23 28.31 -3.59
CA VAL A 111 8.42 28.53 -2.16
C VAL A 111 8.40 27.19 -1.45
N PRO A 112 9.45 26.83 -0.68
CA PRO A 112 9.46 25.59 0.10
C PRO A 112 8.21 25.47 0.97
N LEU A 113 7.53 24.34 0.86
CA LEU A 113 6.35 24.07 1.68
C LEU A 113 6.76 23.87 3.15
N PRO A 114 5.93 24.32 4.11
CA PRO A 114 6.20 24.08 5.52
C PRO A 114 6.11 22.58 5.85
N GLU A 115 6.70 22.18 6.98
CA GLU A 115 6.51 20.84 7.53
C GLU A 115 5.02 20.53 7.76
N PRO A 116 4.55 19.30 7.48
CA PRO A 116 5.33 18.10 7.12
C PRO A 116 5.62 17.96 5.61
N HIS A 117 5.32 18.97 4.79
CA HIS A 117 5.35 18.91 3.32
C HIS A 117 6.65 19.39 2.68
N ALA A 118 7.68 19.71 3.48
CA ALA A 118 8.96 20.24 2.98
C ALA A 118 9.70 19.31 2.01
N HIS A 119 9.35 18.02 1.99
CA HIS A 119 9.88 17.02 1.06
C HIS A 119 9.30 17.14 -0.36
N ILE A 120 8.24 17.92 -0.56
CA ILE A 120 7.61 18.13 -1.87
C ILE A 120 8.32 19.30 -2.55
N THR A 121 9.06 19.01 -3.61
CA THR A 121 9.89 19.99 -4.33
C THR A 121 9.41 20.30 -5.73
N LYS A 122 8.42 19.55 -6.26
CA LYS A 122 7.89 19.73 -7.61
C LYS A 122 6.37 19.77 -7.61
N SER A 123 5.80 20.38 -8.65
CA SER A 123 4.36 20.47 -8.87
C SER A 123 4.01 20.36 -10.34
N PHE A 124 2.77 19.96 -10.63
CA PHE A 124 2.21 19.99 -11.97
C PHE A 124 1.65 21.38 -12.25
N VAL A 125 1.98 21.95 -13.40
CA VAL A 125 1.56 23.30 -13.79
C VAL A 125 0.79 23.25 -15.10
N SER A 126 -0.41 23.83 -15.10
CA SER A 126 -1.24 23.94 -16.29
C SER A 126 -0.88 25.18 -17.11
N SER A 127 -1.26 25.19 -18.39
CA SER A 127 -1.08 26.34 -19.27
C SER A 127 -2.35 27.23 -19.33
N TYR A 128 -2.41 28.16 -20.29
CA TYR A 128 -3.50 29.13 -20.47
C TYR A 128 -4.80 28.53 -21.03
N ASN A 129 -4.82 27.25 -21.39
CA ASN A 129 -6.02 26.52 -21.78
C ASN A 129 -6.18 25.28 -20.90
N TRP A 130 -7.36 24.66 -20.95
CA TRP A 130 -7.70 23.51 -20.10
C TRP A 130 -6.69 22.36 -20.21
N CYS A 131 -6.17 21.98 -19.04
CA CYS A 131 -5.28 20.85 -18.86
C CYS A 131 -5.90 19.90 -17.82
N GLY A 132 -5.93 18.61 -18.12
CA GLY A 132 -6.56 17.59 -17.28
C GLY A 132 -5.71 16.33 -17.24
N LYS A 133 -5.67 15.70 -16.07
CA LYS A 133 -4.98 14.44 -15.83
C LYS A 133 -5.80 13.58 -14.86
N GLU A 134 -5.70 12.27 -15.00
CA GLU A 134 -6.46 11.33 -14.18
C GLU A 134 -5.61 10.12 -13.76
N GLN A 135 -6.05 9.47 -12.69
CA GLN A 135 -5.58 8.18 -12.23
C GLN A 135 -6.77 7.34 -11.79
N VAL A 136 -6.79 6.08 -12.22
CA VAL A 136 -7.81 5.10 -11.81
C VAL A 136 -7.17 4.12 -10.85
N VAL A 137 -7.68 4.07 -9.62
CA VAL A 137 -7.18 3.16 -8.58
C VAL A 137 -8.11 1.97 -8.45
N SER A 138 -7.59 0.76 -8.64
CA SER A 138 -8.32 -0.49 -8.37
C SER A 138 -8.15 -0.89 -6.91
N LEU A 139 -9.14 -0.58 -6.07
CA LEU A 139 -9.11 -0.91 -4.64
C LEU A 139 -8.90 -2.40 -4.37
N LEU A 140 -9.47 -3.27 -5.21
CA LEU A 140 -9.25 -4.72 -5.14
C LEU A 140 -7.80 -5.11 -5.47
N ALA A 141 -7.21 -4.47 -6.50
CA ALA A 141 -5.81 -4.67 -6.81
C ALA A 141 -4.88 -4.14 -5.71
N GLU A 142 -5.31 -3.14 -4.94
CA GLU A 142 -4.58 -2.64 -3.76
C GLU A 142 -4.71 -3.53 -2.52
N GLY A 143 -5.54 -4.59 -2.55
CA GLY A 143 -5.66 -5.58 -1.47
C GLY A 143 -6.90 -5.42 -0.58
N LEU A 144 -7.83 -4.54 -0.97
CA LEU A 144 -9.17 -4.51 -0.41
C LEU A 144 -10.02 -5.62 -1.04
N TRP A 145 -11.16 -5.97 -0.42
CA TRP A 145 -12.05 -7.03 -0.91
C TRP A 145 -13.50 -6.56 -0.95
N VAL A 146 -14.34 -7.31 -1.65
CA VAL A 146 -15.72 -6.91 -1.99
C VAL A 146 -16.56 -6.67 -0.76
N GLU A 147 -16.58 -7.61 0.18
CA GLU A 147 -17.39 -7.53 1.40
C GLU A 147 -17.00 -6.33 2.28
N LEU A 148 -15.72 -5.97 2.31
CA LEU A 148 -15.26 -4.75 2.96
C LEU A 148 -15.81 -3.50 2.26
N LEU A 149 -15.76 -3.44 0.93
CA LEU A 149 -16.21 -2.27 0.18
C LEU A 149 -17.74 -2.12 0.22
N ASP A 150 -18.48 -3.23 0.11
CA ASP A 150 -19.93 -3.21 0.00
C ASP A 150 -20.63 -3.09 1.36
N GLU A 151 -20.17 -3.82 2.38
CA GLU A 151 -20.83 -3.87 3.69
C GLU A 151 -20.21 -2.90 4.70
N HIS A 152 -18.87 -2.78 4.76
CA HIS A 152 -18.22 -1.88 5.71
C HIS A 152 -18.17 -0.44 5.21
N GLN A 153 -17.95 -0.27 3.90
CA GLN A 153 -17.81 1.03 3.24
C GLN A 153 -16.79 1.92 3.98
N PRO A 154 -15.51 1.49 4.07
CA PRO A 154 -14.50 2.27 4.77
C PRO A 154 -14.40 3.68 4.18
N HIS A 155 -14.10 4.66 5.04
CA HIS A 155 -13.94 6.03 4.57
C HIS A 155 -12.77 6.14 3.58
N ILE A 156 -13.07 6.65 2.38
CA ILE A 156 -12.06 6.98 1.37
C ILE A 156 -11.79 8.48 1.45
N THR A 157 -10.57 8.85 1.85
CA THR A 157 -10.15 10.25 1.93
C THR A 157 -9.42 10.64 0.65
N VAL A 158 -9.89 11.71 0.01
CA VAL A 158 -9.23 12.33 -1.16
C VAL A 158 -8.85 13.76 -0.80
N SER A 159 -7.61 14.14 -1.11
CA SER A 159 -7.07 15.47 -0.86
C SER A 159 -6.23 15.91 -2.05
N ASP A 160 -6.30 17.19 -2.40
CA ASP A 160 -5.50 17.79 -3.46
C ASP A 160 -5.01 19.17 -3.03
N TRP A 161 -3.94 19.66 -3.64
CA TRP A 161 -3.31 20.94 -3.32
C TRP A 161 -3.05 21.73 -4.61
N TRP A 162 -3.48 22.99 -4.62
CA TRP A 162 -3.27 23.92 -5.73
C TRP A 162 -2.88 25.29 -5.18
N VAL A 163 -2.07 26.03 -5.96
CA VAL A 163 -1.58 27.38 -5.64
C VAL A 163 -1.70 28.25 -6.87
#